data_AF-A0A7S2GBT0-F1
#
_entry.id   AF-A0A7S2GBT0-F1
#
_cell.length_a   1.000
_cell.length_b   1.000
_cell.length_c   1.000
_cell.angle_alpha   90.00
_cell.angle_beta   90.00
_cell.angle_gamma   90.00
#
_symmetry.space_group_name_H-M   'P 1'
#
loop_
_entity.id
_entity.type
_entity.pdbx_description
1 polymer ?
#
loop_
_entity_poly.entity_id
_entity_poly.type
_entity_poly.pdbx_seq_one_letter_code
_entity_poly.pdbx_strand_id
1 'polypeptide(L)'
;ERLASDAVVTAGFVKIGPGVGPVKLGPLEYSNWWVDESGYQRPVELATVRLRNMVEVLSNWKTYVSEPTAIAQRGGTYLLDTTSGETLYEYRHRGVLTYSETMARPLSFLAPYIGVDRVLSKPKRN
;
A
#
# COMPACT_ATOMS: atom_id res chain seq x y z
N GLU A 1 3.55 2.83 10.31
CA GLU A 1 2.75 4.04 10.64
C GLU A 1 2.87 4.25 12.14
N ARG A 2 3.20 5.47 12.59
CA ARG A 2 3.36 5.77 14.02
C ARG A 2 2.06 6.32 14.59
N LEU A 3 1.62 5.77 15.71
CA LEU A 3 0.53 6.37 16.50
C LEU A 3 1.09 7.54 17.33
N ALA A 4 0.23 8.50 17.66
CA ALA A 4 0.56 9.47 18.69
C ALA A 4 0.86 8.74 20.02
N SER A 5 1.67 9.33 20.88
CA SER A 5 2.13 8.72 22.13
C SER A 5 1.00 8.35 23.10
N ASP A 6 -0.17 8.96 22.95
CA ASP A 6 -1.38 8.75 23.73
C ASP A 6 -2.50 8.03 22.96
N ALA A 7 -2.27 7.71 21.69
CA ALA A 7 -3.31 7.14 20.85
C ALA A 7 -3.55 5.67 21.22
N VAL A 8 -4.74 5.43 21.78
CA VAL A 8 -5.27 4.10 22.05
C VAL A 8 -6.39 3.82 21.07
N VAL A 9 -6.26 2.72 20.35
CA VAL A 9 -7.24 2.27 19.36
C VAL A 9 -8.05 1.12 19.95
N THR A 10 -9.35 1.33 20.16
CA THR A 10 -10.27 0.27 20.63
C THR A 10 -11.13 -0.21 19.46
N ALA A 11 -11.28 -1.53 19.33
CA ALA A 11 -12.14 -2.19 18.36
C ALA A 11 -12.80 -3.42 19.01
N GLY A 12 -14.04 -3.27 19.48
CA GLY A 12 -14.71 -4.30 20.27
C GLY A 12 -13.93 -4.65 21.54
N PHE A 13 -13.56 -5.92 21.71
CA PHE A 13 -12.75 -6.40 22.84
C PHE A 13 -11.24 -6.17 22.67
N VAL A 14 -10.79 -5.68 21.50
CA VAL A 14 -9.37 -5.46 21.20
C VAL A 14 -8.99 -4.01 21.54
N LYS A 15 -7.92 -3.83 22.31
CA LYS A 15 -7.36 -2.52 22.68
C LYS A 15 -5.89 -2.46 22.31
N ILE A 16 -5.54 -1.59 21.38
CA ILE A 16 -4.19 -1.41 20.83
C ILE A 16 -3.64 -0.08 21.38
N GLY A 17 -2.50 -0.14 22.05
CA GLY A 17 -1.85 1.03 22.65
C GLY A 17 -0.60 1.50 21.88
N PRO A 18 0.13 2.51 22.39
CA PRO A 18 1.29 3.12 21.75
C PRO A 18 2.57 2.24 21.70
N GLY A 19 2.43 0.91 21.83
CA GLY A 19 3.50 -0.04 21.49
C GLY A 19 4.47 -0.44 22.60
N VAL A 20 4.16 -0.25 23.89
CA VAL A 20 5.00 -0.74 25.00
C VAL A 20 4.40 -1.96 25.71
N GLY A 21 5.22 -2.99 25.99
CA GLY A 21 4.81 -4.21 26.73
C GLY A 21 4.24 -5.35 25.86
N PRO A 22 3.70 -6.45 26.41
CA PRO A 22 3.12 -7.54 25.61
C PRO A 22 1.87 -7.11 24.82
N VAL A 23 1.65 -7.68 23.62
CA VAL A 23 0.48 -7.35 22.78
C VAL A 23 -0.77 -7.93 23.41
N LYS A 24 -1.79 -7.09 23.62
CA LYS A 24 -3.09 -7.50 24.15
C LYS A 24 -4.16 -7.42 23.08
N LEU A 25 -4.67 -8.57 22.66
CA LEU A 25 -5.75 -8.70 21.68
C LEU A 25 -6.96 -9.32 22.37
N GLY A 26 -7.60 -8.54 23.24
CA GLY A 26 -8.65 -9.05 24.13
C GLY A 26 -8.09 -10.01 25.18
N PRO A 27 -8.55 -11.26 25.24
CA PRO A 27 -8.06 -12.25 26.21
C PRO A 27 -6.69 -12.83 25.83
N LEU A 28 -6.20 -12.58 24.61
CA LEU A 28 -4.92 -13.08 24.14
C LEU A 28 -3.81 -12.09 24.45
N GLU A 29 -2.75 -12.59 25.09
CA GLU A 29 -1.53 -11.84 25.36
C GLU A 29 -0.34 -12.58 24.73
N TYR A 30 0.50 -11.88 23.96
CA TYR A 30 1.71 -12.47 23.42
C TYR A 30 2.91 -11.52 23.46
N SER A 31 4.09 -12.06 23.72
CA SER A 31 5.36 -11.35 23.63
C SER A 31 5.82 -11.24 22.19
N ASN A 32 6.32 -10.09 21.79
CA ASN A 32 6.92 -9.88 20.47
C ASN A 32 8.38 -9.45 20.62
N TRP A 33 9.07 -9.21 19.51
CA TRP A 33 10.49 -8.81 19.51
C TRP A 33 10.67 -7.28 19.52
N TRP A 34 9.56 -6.53 19.55
CA TRP A 34 9.50 -5.08 19.38
C TRP A 34 8.99 -4.39 20.66
N VAL A 35 9.29 -4.99 21.83
CA VAL A 35 8.75 -4.55 23.13
C VAL A 35 9.24 -3.15 23.52
N ASP A 36 10.43 -2.79 23.05
CA ASP A 36 11.12 -1.54 23.39
C ASP A 36 10.93 -0.44 22.32
N GLU A 37 10.26 -0.73 21.20
CA GLU A 37 10.02 0.24 20.13
C GLU A 37 8.74 1.06 20.38
N SER A 38 8.91 2.23 21.00
CA SER A 38 7.80 3.15 21.25
C SER A 38 7.24 3.75 19.96
N GLY A 39 5.90 3.79 19.86
CA GLY A 39 5.18 4.42 18.76
C GLY A 39 5.13 3.61 17.45
N TYR A 40 5.74 2.43 17.37
CA TYR A 40 5.59 1.54 16.22
C TYR A 40 4.37 0.63 16.41
N GLN A 41 3.44 0.63 15.45
CA GLN A 41 2.38 -0.37 15.43
C GLN A 41 2.97 -1.74 15.08
N ARG A 42 2.69 -2.74 15.91
CA ARG A 42 3.18 -4.10 15.72
C ARG A 42 2.43 -4.75 14.55
N PRO A 43 2.99 -5.75 13.85
CA PRO A 43 2.38 -6.28 12.63
C PRO A 43 0.89 -6.65 12.75
N VAL A 44 0.50 -7.31 13.85
CA VAL A 44 -0.91 -7.68 14.10
C VAL A 44 -1.77 -6.46 14.44
N GLU A 45 -1.27 -5.55 15.26
CA GLU A 45 -1.98 -4.31 15.62
C GLU A 45 -2.23 -3.44 14.38
N LEU A 46 -1.21 -3.24 13.55
CA LEU A 46 -1.31 -2.55 12.26
C LEU A 46 -2.32 -3.24 11.34
N ALA A 47 -2.30 -4.58 11.27
CA ALA A 47 -3.27 -5.34 10.50
C ALA A 47 -4.71 -5.14 11.02
N THR A 48 -4.91 -5.12 12.35
CA THR A 48 -6.22 -4.85 12.96
C THR A 48 -6.71 -3.43 12.68
N VAL A 49 -5.83 -2.42 12.79
CA VAL A 49 -6.16 -1.03 12.45
C VAL A 49 -6.57 -0.93 10.97
N ARG A 50 -5.80 -1.56 10.07
CA ARG A 50 -6.11 -1.60 8.63
C ARG A 50 -7.42 -2.31 8.35
N LEU A 51 -7.67 -3.46 8.98
CA LEU A 51 -8.92 -4.20 8.83
C LEU A 51 -10.12 -3.37 9.30
N ARG A 52 -10.01 -2.70 10.46
CA ARG A 52 -11.07 -1.81 10.95
C ARG A 52 -11.34 -0.67 9.99
N ASN A 53 -10.29 -0.02 9.48
CA ASN A 53 -10.46 1.04 8.50
C ASN A 53 -11.13 0.52 7.23
N MET A 54 -10.81 -0.70 6.78
CA MET A 54 -11.51 -1.33 5.67
C MET A 54 -12.98 -1.60 5.99
N VAL A 55 -13.32 -2.11 7.18
CA VAL A 55 -14.70 -2.31 7.60
C VAL A 55 -15.47 -0.99 7.58
N GLU A 56 -14.92 0.06 8.18
CA GLU A 56 -15.53 1.41 8.19
C GLU A 56 -15.81 1.93 6.77
N VAL A 57 -14.81 1.85 5.89
CA VAL A 57 -14.91 2.33 4.50
C VAL A 57 -15.93 1.51 3.70
N LEU A 58 -15.95 0.19 3.87
CA LEU A 58 -16.87 -0.69 3.15
C LEU A 58 -18.31 -0.55 3.68
N SER A 59 -18.49 -0.39 4.99
CA SER A 59 -19.80 -0.18 5.61
C SER A 59 -20.42 1.17 5.23
N ASN A 60 -19.60 2.22 5.10
CA ASN A 60 -20.05 3.57 4.74
C ASN A 60 -19.72 3.94 3.28
N TRP A 61 -19.61 2.94 2.40
CA TRP A 61 -19.16 3.13 1.01
C TRP A 61 -19.88 4.25 0.27
N LYS A 62 -21.22 4.30 0.36
CA LYS A 62 -22.05 5.31 -0.32
C LYS A 62 -21.82 6.75 0.16
N THR A 63 -21.34 6.92 1.40
CA THR A 63 -21.02 8.23 1.97
C THR A 63 -19.69 8.74 1.42
N TYR A 64 -18.72 7.85 1.19
CA TYR A 64 -17.40 8.21 0.67
C TYR A 64 -17.33 8.23 -0.86
N VAL A 65 -18.11 7.38 -1.52
CA VAL A 65 -18.16 7.25 -2.97
C VAL A 65 -19.60 7.49 -3.42
N SER A 66 -19.89 8.75 -3.77
CA SER A 66 -21.20 9.17 -4.25
C SER A 66 -21.54 8.59 -5.62
N GLU A 67 -20.55 8.48 -6.50
CA GLU A 67 -20.68 7.92 -7.86
C GLU A 67 -19.64 6.81 -8.07
N PRO A 68 -20.02 5.52 -8.05
CA PRO A 68 -19.09 4.40 -8.21
C PRO A 68 -18.37 4.38 -9.56
N THR A 69 -18.96 4.96 -10.61
CA THR A 69 -18.32 5.05 -11.93
C THR A 69 -17.20 6.10 -11.99
N ALA A 70 -17.14 7.01 -11.00
CA ALA A 70 -16.12 8.04 -10.91
C ALA A 70 -14.84 7.59 -10.17
N ILE A 71 -14.73 6.31 -9.79
CA ILE A 71 -13.52 5.80 -9.14
C ILE A 71 -12.36 5.85 -10.14
N ALA A 72 -11.40 6.71 -9.85
CA ALA A 72 -10.19 6.83 -10.66
C ALA A 72 -9.46 5.49 -10.73
N GLN A 73 -9.05 5.12 -11.93
CA GLN A 73 -8.18 3.98 -12.14
C GLN A 73 -6.86 4.19 -11.40
N ARG A 74 -6.57 3.34 -10.40
CA ARG A 74 -5.46 3.55 -9.46
C ARG A 74 -4.11 3.04 -9.94
N GLY A 75 -4.08 2.29 -11.03
CA GLY A 75 -2.86 1.65 -11.55
C GLY A 75 -2.78 1.74 -13.06
N GLY A 76 -1.59 2.05 -13.55
CA GLY A 76 -1.27 2.02 -14.96
C GLY A 76 0.13 2.54 -15.21
N THR A 77 0.65 2.26 -16.40
CA THR A 77 1.94 2.78 -16.86
C THR A 77 1.74 3.38 -18.25
N TYR A 78 2.31 4.56 -18.46
CA TYR A 78 2.22 5.30 -19.72
C TYR A 78 3.61 5.70 -20.16
N LEU A 79 3.87 5.61 -21.46
CA LEU A 79 5.03 6.20 -22.11
C LEU A 79 4.54 7.25 -23.09
N LEU A 80 4.98 8.49 -22.90
CA LEU A 80 4.60 9.62 -23.72
C LEU A 80 5.83 10.07 -24.51
N ASP A 81 5.65 10.35 -25.80
CA ASP A 81 6.64 11.08 -26.57
C ASP A 81 6.60 12.56 -26.18
N THR A 82 7.75 13.10 -25.80
CA THR A 82 7.87 14.51 -25.40
C THR A 82 7.72 15.48 -26.56
N THR A 83 7.97 15.05 -27.80
CA THR A 83 7.96 15.94 -28.98
C THR A 83 6.58 16.01 -29.63
N SER A 84 5.95 14.87 -29.88
CA SER A 84 4.60 14.81 -30.47
C SER A 84 3.48 14.87 -29.42
N GLY A 85 3.76 14.53 -28.16
CA GLY A 85 2.74 14.34 -27.13
C GLY A 85 1.96 13.02 -27.28
N GLU A 86 2.33 12.16 -28.23
CA GLU A 86 1.65 10.89 -28.47
C GLU A 86 1.98 9.84 -27.40
N THR A 87 1.02 8.95 -27.13
CA THR A 87 1.23 7.82 -26.22
C THR A 87 1.86 6.66 -26.97
N LEU A 88 3.14 6.39 -26.67
CA LEU A 88 3.91 5.31 -27.27
C LEU A 88 3.55 3.94 -26.69
N TYR A 89 3.21 3.90 -25.40
CA TYR A 89 2.80 2.70 -24.70
C TYR A 89 1.80 3.05 -23.60
N GLU A 90 0.77 2.23 -23.45
CA GLU A 90 -0.24 2.35 -22.41
C GLU A 90 -0.54 0.98 -21.81
N TYR A 91 -0.43 0.89 -20.49
CA TYR A 91 -0.98 -0.21 -19.73
C TYR A 91 -1.99 0.30 -18.72
N ARG A 92 -3.25 -0.05 -18.95
CA ARG A 92 -4.36 0.22 -18.05
C ARG A 92 -4.59 -0.96 -17.12
N HIS A 93 -4.15 -0.84 -15.87
CA HIS A 93 -4.37 -1.89 -14.89
C HIS A 93 -5.84 -2.00 -14.47
N ARG A 94 -6.35 -3.24 -14.37
CA ARG A 94 -7.75 -3.56 -14.06
C ARG A 94 -8.05 -3.76 -12.56
N GLY A 95 -7.04 -3.71 -11.70
CA GLY A 95 -7.20 -3.92 -10.26
C GLY A 95 -6.51 -2.83 -9.43
N VAL A 96 -6.14 -3.16 -8.19
CA VAL A 96 -5.66 -2.17 -7.22
C VAL A 96 -4.14 -2.22 -6.96
N LEU A 97 -3.48 -3.37 -7.14
CA LEU A 97 -2.09 -3.58 -6.66
C LEU A 97 -1.02 -3.63 -7.75
N THR A 98 -1.45 -3.68 -9.01
CA THR A 98 -0.58 -3.89 -10.16
C THR A 98 -0.48 -2.57 -10.92
N TYR A 99 0.66 -2.32 -11.56
CA TYR A 99 0.90 -1.06 -12.27
C TYR A 99 1.59 -1.24 -13.61
N SER A 100 2.20 -2.41 -13.87
CA SER A 100 2.83 -2.76 -15.14
C SER A 100 2.32 -4.12 -15.60
N GLU A 101 2.26 -4.33 -16.92
CA GLU A 101 1.89 -5.60 -17.54
C GLU A 101 2.80 -6.74 -17.07
N THR A 102 4.09 -6.46 -16.88
CA THR A 102 5.09 -7.43 -16.43
C THR A 102 5.62 -7.06 -15.04
N MET A 103 4.87 -7.39 -13.98
CA MET A 103 5.24 -7.01 -12.60
C MET A 103 6.58 -7.56 -12.12
N ALA A 104 6.99 -8.74 -12.57
CA ALA A 104 8.29 -9.31 -12.22
C ALA A 104 9.45 -8.44 -12.75
N ARG A 105 9.21 -7.68 -13.82
CA ARG A 105 10.16 -6.77 -14.48
C ARG A 105 9.42 -5.54 -15.01
N PRO A 106 9.05 -4.58 -14.14
CA PRO A 106 8.07 -3.55 -14.46
C PRO A 106 8.52 -2.58 -15.56
N LEU A 107 9.82 -2.48 -15.82
CA LEU A 107 10.43 -1.60 -16.84
C LEU A 107 10.61 -2.27 -18.22
N SER A 108 10.16 -3.52 -18.39
CA SER A 108 10.38 -4.27 -19.63
C SER A 108 9.79 -3.59 -20.87
N PHE A 109 8.70 -2.82 -20.70
CA PHE A 109 8.07 -2.05 -21.76
C PHE A 109 8.96 -0.97 -22.39
N LEU A 110 10.07 -0.59 -21.72
CA LEU A 110 11.03 0.38 -22.26
C LEU A 110 12.00 -0.24 -23.27
N ALA A 111 12.14 -1.57 -23.29
CA ALA A 111 13.15 -2.25 -24.10
C ALA A 111 13.09 -1.93 -25.60
N PRO A 112 11.90 -1.79 -26.24
CA PRO A 112 11.80 -1.36 -27.63
C PRO A 112 12.32 0.05 -27.91
N TYR A 113 12.39 0.93 -26.90
CA TYR A 113 12.70 2.36 -27.07
C TYR A 113 14.14 2.72 -26.68
N ILE A 114 14.67 2.09 -25.62
CA ILE A 114 16.02 2.41 -25.10
C ILE A 114 17.01 1.24 -25.22
N GLY A 115 16.58 0.10 -25.77
CA GLY A 115 17.36 -1.12 -25.90
C GLY A 115 17.32 -2.01 -24.67
N VAL A 116 17.38 -3.33 -24.90
CA VAL A 116 17.26 -4.38 -23.88
C VAL A 116 18.37 -4.27 -22.82
N ASP A 117 19.60 -3.99 -23.25
CA ASP A 117 20.77 -3.92 -22.35
C ASP A 117 20.62 -2.82 -21.28
N ARG A 118 20.00 -1.69 -21.64
CA ARG A 118 19.77 -0.58 -20.70
C ARG A 118 18.72 -0.94 -19.66
N VAL A 119 17.66 -1.66 -20.07
CA VAL A 119 16.58 -2.08 -19.17
C VAL A 119 17.03 -3.19 -18.21
N LEU A 120 17.90 -4.09 -18.67
CA LEU A 120 18.39 -5.22 -17.88
C LEU A 120 19.64 -4.89 -17.04
N SER A 121 20.27 -3.72 -17.27
CA SER A 121 21.45 -3.32 -16.52
C SER A 121 21.12 -3.15 -15.03
N LYS A 122 21.92 -3.78 -14.16
CA LYS A 122 21.79 -3.55 -12.71
C LYS A 122 22.17 -2.09 -12.40
N PRO A 123 21.41 -1.37 -11.57
CA PRO A 123 21.78 -0.02 -11.17
C PRO A 123 23.16 -0.07 -10.50
N LYS A 124 24.08 0.78 -10.95
CA LYS A 124 25.32 1.06 -10.20
C LYS A 124 24.89 1.65 -8.86
N ARG A 125 25.02 0.87 -7.78
CA ARG A 125 24.96 1.39 -6.42
C ARG A 125 26.19 2.29 -6.24
N ASN A 126 25.96 3.60 -6.16
CA ASN A 126 26.94 4.54 -5.61
C ASN A 126 26.98 4.40 -4.09
#